data_AF-A0A800KCE5-F1
#
_entry.id   AF-A0A800KCE5-F1
#
_cell.length_a   1.000
_cell.length_b   1.000
_cell.length_c   1.000
_cell.angle_alpha   90.00
_cell.angle_beta   90.00
_cell.angle_gamma   90.00
#
_symmetry.space_group_name_H-M   'P 1'
#
loop_
_entity.id
_entity.type
_entity.pdbx_description
1 polymer ?
#
loop_
_entity_poly.entity_id
_entity_poly.type
_entity_poly.pdbx_seq_one_letter_code
_entity_poly.pdbx_strand_id
1 'polypeptide(L)' 'RWEGQIQSETEVLLVIKTTKDLEAEVYREVQAVHSYDTPELITLPITNGSETYLDWLTAAVRKQ' A
#
# COMPACT_ATOMS: atom_id res chain seq x y z
N ARG A 1 -17.90 -8.46 10.55
CA ARG A 1 -19.25 -7.92 10.83
C ARG A 1 -19.06 -6.49 11.31
N TRP A 2 -19.82 -5.56 10.77
CA TRP A 2 -19.83 -4.17 11.23
C TRP A 2 -21.20 -3.91 11.84
N GLU A 3 -21.22 -3.32 13.03
CA GLU A 3 -22.43 -3.12 13.84
C GLU A 3 -23.29 -4.39 14.02
N GLY A 4 -22.62 -5.54 14.20
CA GLY A 4 -23.27 -6.84 14.41
C GLY A 4 -23.82 -7.51 13.13
N GLN A 5 -23.75 -6.86 11.98
CA GLN A 5 -24.26 -7.36 10.71
C GLN A 5 -23.15 -7.74 9.72
N ILE A 6 -23.49 -8.62 8.77
CA ILE A 6 -22.63 -8.88 7.62
C ILE A 6 -22.85 -7.73 6.64
N GLN A 7 -21.76 -7.09 6.22
CA GLN A 7 -21.78 -6.05 5.22
C GLN A 7 -21.15 -6.58 3.93
N SER A 8 -21.58 -6.03 2.80
CA SER A 8 -21.02 -6.33 1.48
C SER A 8 -21.04 -5.03 0.67
N GLU A 9 -19.86 -4.56 0.29
CA GLU A 9 -19.69 -3.32 -0.45
C GLU A 9 -18.85 -3.58 -1.71
N THR A 10 -18.93 -2.67 -2.68
CA THR A 10 -18.10 -2.74 -3.89
C THR A 10 -16.86 -1.90 -3.67
N GLU A 11 -15.71 -2.56 -3.68
CA GLU A 11 -14.42 -1.93 -3.40
C GLU A 11 -13.39 -2.28 -4.47
N VAL A 12 -12.25 -1.61 -4.43
CA VAL A 12 -11.12 -1.87 -5.34
C VAL A 12 -9.88 -2.25 -4.53
N LEU A 13 -9.14 -3.24 -5.02
CA LEU A 13 -7.84 -3.59 -4.46
C LEU A 13 -6.73 -2.78 -5.14
N LEU A 14 -5.98 -2.00 -4.37
CA LEU A 14 -4.79 -1.31 -4.84
C LEU A 14 -3.54 -2.10 -4.45
N VAL A 15 -2.65 -2.37 -5.42
CA VAL A 15 -1.35 -2.99 -5.17
C VAL A 15 -0.24 -1.99 -5.43
N ILE A 16 0.18 -1.32 -4.37
CA ILE A 16 1.21 -0.27 -4.41
C ILE A 16 2.60 -0.90 -4.29
N LYS A 17 3.55 -0.43 -5.08
CA LYS A 17 4.95 -0.86 -5.05
C LYS A 17 5.78 0.30 -4.53
N THR A 18 6.57 0.05 -3.49
CA THR A 18 7.43 1.04 -2.87
C THR A 18 8.62 0.33 -2.23
N THR A 19 9.56 1.11 -1.71
CA THR A 19 10.72 0.63 -0.96
C THR A 19 10.41 0.63 0.55
N LYS A 20 11.17 -0.17 1.31
CA LYS A 20 10.92 -0.37 2.75
C LYS A 20 11.07 0.92 3.57
N ASP A 21 11.97 1.81 3.17
CA ASP A 21 12.22 3.11 3.79
C ASP A 21 11.07 4.11 3.60
N LEU A 22 10.21 3.91 2.58
CA LEU A 22 9.05 4.76 2.30
C LEU A 22 7.72 4.19 2.81
N GLU A 23 7.73 2.99 3.41
CA GLU A 23 6.51 2.32 3.87
C GLU A 23 5.69 3.20 4.82
N ALA A 24 6.32 3.77 5.85
CA ALA A 24 5.64 4.61 6.84
C ALA A 24 5.03 5.87 6.21
N GLU A 25 5.66 6.41 5.17
CA GLU A 25 5.16 7.55 4.41
C GLU A 25 3.95 7.18 3.57
N VAL A 26 4.00 6.05 2.85
CA VAL A 26 2.83 5.54 2.11
C VAL A 26 1.64 5.31 3.04
N TYR A 27 1.86 4.68 4.20
CA TYR A 27 0.77 4.45 5.16
C TYR A 27 0.15 5.77 5.64
N ARG A 28 1.00 6.74 6.00
CA ARG A 28 0.55 8.06 6.44
C ARG A 28 -0.26 8.77 5.35
N GLU A 29 0.23 8.80 4.12
CA GLU A 29 -0.47 9.49 3.02
C GLU A 29 -1.80 8.82 2.70
N VAL A 30 -1.86 7.47 2.65
CA VAL A 30 -3.12 6.77 2.44
C VAL A 30 -4.09 7.08 3.58
N GLN A 31 -3.68 6.98 4.85
CA GLN A 31 -4.54 7.30 5.99
C GLN A 31 -5.04 8.74 5.97
N ALA A 32 -4.23 9.69 5.50
CA ALA A 32 -4.60 11.10 5.45
C ALA A 32 -5.68 11.40 4.39
N VAL A 33 -5.74 10.62 3.30
CA VAL A 33 -6.66 10.88 2.17
C VAL A 33 -7.78 9.86 2.03
N HIS A 34 -7.72 8.72 2.74
CA HIS A 34 -8.72 7.66 2.60
C HIS A 34 -10.07 8.10 3.17
N SER A 35 -11.15 7.65 2.52
CA SER A 35 -12.52 7.94 2.96
C SER A 35 -12.98 7.18 4.20
N TYR A 36 -12.19 6.20 4.66
CA TYR A 36 -12.55 5.35 5.80
C TYR A 36 -11.69 5.71 7.00
N ASP A 37 -12.28 5.63 8.18
CA ASP A 37 -11.56 5.87 9.44
C ASP A 37 -10.46 4.82 9.70
N THR A 38 -10.63 3.60 9.17
CA THR A 38 -9.66 2.51 9.31
C THR A 38 -9.49 1.80 7.96
N PRO A 39 -8.65 2.34 7.05
CA PRO A 39 -8.40 1.71 5.76
C PRO A 39 -7.61 0.40 5.90
N GLU A 40 -7.84 -0.56 4.98
CA GLU A 40 -7.00 -1.75 4.89
C GLU A 40 -5.62 -1.38 4.32
N LEU A 41 -4.58 -1.55 5.15
CA LEU A 41 -3.18 -1.31 4.80
C LEU A 41 -2.34 -2.49 5.28
N ILE A 42 -1.84 -3.30 4.34
CA ILE A 42 -1.06 -4.50 4.62
C ILE A 42 0.14 -4.55 3.67
N THR A 43 1.32 -4.85 4.19
CA THR A 43 2.54 -5.00 3.38
C THR A 43 2.89 -6.48 3.18
N LEU A 44 3.19 -6.86 1.94
CA LEU A 44 3.79 -8.15 1.60
C LEU A 44 5.23 -7.94 1.12
N PRO A 45 6.26 -8.53 1.76
CA PRO A 45 7.64 -8.32 1.36
C PRO A 45 7.95 -9.04 0.03
N ILE A 46 8.56 -8.32 -0.90
CA ILE A 46 9.12 -8.89 -2.14
C ILE A 46 10.50 -9.46 -1.79
N THR A 47 10.65 -10.78 -1.84
CA THR A 47 11.91 -11.48 -1.51
C THR A 47 12.74 -11.86 -2.74
N ASN A 48 12.14 -11.82 -3.93
CA ASN A 48 12.82 -12.07 -5.21
C ASN A 48 12.06 -11.39 -6.36
N GLY A 49 12.74 -11.10 -7.47
CA GLY A 49 12.18 -10.48 -8.66
C GLY A 49 13.23 -10.25 -9.73
N SER A 50 12.83 -9.68 -10.87
CA SER A 50 13.78 -9.25 -11.91
C SER A 50 14.62 -8.09 -11.38
N GLU A 51 15.95 -8.24 -11.36
CA GLU A 51 16.89 -7.22 -10.90
C GLU A 51 16.64 -5.87 -11.57
N THR A 52 16.54 -5.86 -12.90
CA THR A 52 16.24 -4.66 -13.70
C THR A 52 14.94 -3.96 -13.31
N TYR A 53 13.92 -4.69 -12.87
CA TYR A 53 12.66 -4.12 -12.43
C TYR A 53 12.77 -3.53 -11.02
N LEU A 54 13.46 -4.23 -10.12
CA LEU A 54 13.68 -3.76 -8.74
C LEU A 54 14.58 -2.53 -8.71
N ASP A 55 15.57 -2.44 -9.59
CA ASP A 55 16.41 -1.26 -9.78
C ASP A 55 15.58 -0.06 -10.27
N TRP A 56 14.76 -0.27 -11.29
CA TRP A 56 13.84 0.76 -11.79
C TRP A 56 12.87 1.23 -10.72
N LEU A 57 12.25 0.30 -9.99
CA LEU A 57 11.30 0.60 -8.91
C LEU A 57 11.98 1.46 -7.84
N THR A 58 13.17 1.07 -7.41
CA THR A 58 13.95 1.82 -6.41
C THR A 58 14.28 3.21 -6.91
N ALA A 59 14.69 3.36 -8.17
CA ALA A 59 14.98 4.66 -8.77
C ALA A 59 13.73 5.54 -8.92
N ALA A 60 12.56 4.95 -9.21
CA ALA A 60 11.30 5.66 -9.44
C ALA A 60 10.74 6.33 -8.18
N VAL A 61 11.12 5.85 -6.99
CA VAL A 61 10.61 6.36 -5.70
C VAL A 61 11.66 7.12 -4.89
N ARG A 62 12.87 7.36 -5.43
CA ARG A 62 13.91 8.12 -4.73
C ARG A 62 13.40 9.50 -4.33
N LYS A 63 13.58 9.86 -3.05
CA LYS A 63 13.43 11.24 -2.59
C LYS A 63 14.46 12.11 -3.30
N GLN A 64 13.99 13.21 -3.90
CA GLN A 64 14.87 14.26 -4.43
C GLN A 64 15.58 15.01 -3.30
#